data_AF-V4T1S8-F1
#
_entry.id   AF-V4T1S8-F1
#
_cell.length_a   1.000
_cell.length_b   1.000
_cell.length_c   1.000
_cell.angle_alpha   90.00
_cell.angle_beta   90.00
_cell.angle_gamma   90.00
#
_symmetry.space_group_name_H-M   'P 1'
#
loop_
_entity.id
_entity.type
_entity.pdbx_description
1 polymer ?
#
loop_
_entity_poly.entity_id
_entity_poly.type
_entity_poly.pdbx_seq_one_letter_code
_entity_poly.pdbx_strand_id
1 'polypeptide(L)'
;MRNPSVRPFQDFSTGAACLNKSFIYNYTCGKNQTHISFPYLSLTSFSCRCSATMAAEEKQMQRFDVEKAASLMKELRNNYNSRKTKSYEWRMSQIQSIANMIEEKEEEIIEAIHKDLSKPPFETFISEISMTKSSCKLALKELKYWTKPEKAKTSLTTYPSSAEIISEPLGVVLVISTWNYPFLLSLDPVIGAIAAGNAVVLKPSEIAPATSSLLAKLLEDYVDNSAVRVVEGAVAETSALLEQKWDKIFYTGSPRVGRIVMAAAAKHLTPVILELGGKSPAVVDSTINLQVTTRRIIAGKWMANNGQACIGVDYIITTKDFAPKLIDSLRNELKEFFGKNPMESKDLSRIVNPFHFARLASLLDEDKVSDKIVYGGQRDEKQLKIAPTILLDVPDDSTIMKEEIFGPLLPIVTVSIVSSAHFKLKACF
;
A
#
# COMPACT_ATOMS: atom_id res chain seq x y z
N MET A 1 -0.61 43.28 20.82
CA MET A 1 0.67 42.63 21.18
C MET A 1 1.03 41.66 20.07
N ARG A 2 2.30 41.69 19.63
CA ARG A 2 2.79 41.16 18.36
C ARG A 2 2.88 39.64 18.37
N ASN A 3 2.44 39.04 17.27
CA ASN A 3 2.70 37.64 16.90
C ASN A 3 4.18 37.52 16.45
N PRO A 4 4.98 36.57 16.97
CA PRO A 4 6.36 36.39 16.52
C PRO A 4 6.39 35.67 15.17
N SER A 5 6.96 36.36 14.18
CA SER A 5 7.24 35.89 12.84
C SER A 5 8.32 34.81 12.83
N VAL A 6 7.99 33.65 12.25
CA VAL A 6 8.95 32.61 11.84
C VAL A 6 9.70 33.12 10.60
N ARG A 7 11.03 33.24 10.69
CA ARG A 7 11.90 33.56 9.54
C ARG A 7 12.15 32.29 8.71
N PRO A 8 12.17 32.36 7.37
CA PRO A 8 12.65 31.26 6.54
C PRO A 8 14.18 31.15 6.62
N PHE A 9 14.65 29.90 6.62
CA PHE A 9 16.05 29.51 6.55
C PHE A 9 16.74 30.12 5.32
N GLN A 10 17.94 30.67 5.54
CA GLN A 10 18.81 31.22 4.51
C GLN A 10 19.56 30.10 3.79
N ASP A 11 19.60 30.20 2.47
CA ASP A 11 20.47 29.44 1.57
C ASP A 11 21.94 29.66 1.94
N PHE A 12 22.67 28.57 2.16
CA PHE A 12 24.13 28.56 2.14
C PHE A 12 24.59 28.05 0.77
N SER A 13 24.80 28.97 -0.16
CA SER A 13 25.63 28.74 -1.34
C SER A 13 27.11 28.87 -0.94
N THR A 14 27.84 27.76 -0.98
CA THR A 14 29.31 27.80 -1.01
C THR A 14 29.77 27.00 -2.21
N GLY A 15 30.45 27.70 -3.12
CA GLY A 15 31.04 27.12 -4.31
C GLY A 15 32.29 26.32 -3.98
N ALA A 16 32.42 25.17 -4.63
CA ALA A 16 33.70 24.53 -4.87
C ALA A 16 33.62 23.87 -6.26
N ALA A 17 34.34 24.46 -7.21
CA ALA A 17 34.61 23.85 -8.49
C ALA A 17 35.65 22.74 -8.32
N CYS A 18 35.42 21.55 -8.89
CA CYS A 18 36.45 20.81 -9.63
C CYS A 18 35.93 19.51 -10.30
N LEU A 19 36.19 19.46 -11.61
CA LEU A 19 36.63 18.30 -12.39
C LEU A 19 35.61 17.20 -12.74
N ASN A 20 35.01 17.38 -13.90
CA ASN A 20 34.46 16.33 -14.77
C ASN A 20 35.45 15.17 -14.94
N LYS A 21 35.06 13.96 -14.52
CA LYS A 21 35.59 12.71 -15.06
C LYS A 21 34.44 11.95 -15.71
N SER A 22 34.39 12.04 -17.03
CA SER A 22 33.54 11.24 -17.90
C SER A 22 34.02 9.78 -17.86
N PHE A 23 33.19 8.86 -17.36
CA PHE A 23 33.41 7.42 -17.53
C PHE A 23 32.68 6.97 -18.79
N ILE A 24 33.46 6.73 -19.85
CA ILE A 24 33.01 6.11 -21.10
C ILE A 24 33.07 4.59 -20.88
N TYR A 25 31.91 3.93 -20.87
CA TYR A 25 31.85 2.47 -20.90
C TYR A 25 31.89 1.99 -22.36
N ASN A 26 33.04 1.48 -22.78
CA ASN A 26 33.18 0.74 -24.04
C ASN A 26 32.80 -0.73 -23.81
N TYR A 27 31.67 -1.17 -24.38
CA TYR A 27 31.34 -2.59 -24.49
C TYR A 27 31.96 -3.15 -25.78
N THR A 28 33.00 -3.96 -25.63
CA THR A 28 33.55 -4.80 -26.71
C THR A 28 32.74 -6.09 -26.83
N CYS A 29 32.13 -6.30 -27.99
CA CYS A 29 31.42 -7.52 -28.36
C CYS A 29 32.42 -8.64 -28.70
N GLY A 30 32.62 -9.56 -27.76
CA GLY A 30 33.39 -10.79 -27.98
C GLY A 30 32.50 -11.90 -28.53
N LYS A 31 32.67 -12.25 -29.81
CA LYS A 31 32.14 -13.48 -30.39
C LYS A 31 32.92 -14.67 -29.84
N ASN A 32 32.28 -15.52 -29.05
CA ASN A 32 32.71 -16.91 -28.85
C ASN A 32 31.52 -17.83 -29.05
N GLN A 33 31.49 -18.48 -30.22
CA GLN A 33 30.64 -19.61 -30.52
C GLN A 33 31.21 -20.84 -29.82
N THR A 34 30.46 -21.42 -28.88
CA THR A 34 30.71 -22.76 -28.39
C THR A 34 29.49 -23.61 -28.74
N HIS A 35 29.67 -24.48 -29.74
CA HIS A 35 28.76 -25.56 -30.09
C HIS A 35 28.61 -26.51 -28.91
N ILE A 36 27.36 -26.72 -28.44
CA ILE A 36 27.02 -27.82 -27.55
C ILE A 36 25.93 -28.64 -28.25
N SER A 37 26.32 -29.84 -28.67
CA SER A 37 25.50 -30.88 -29.27
C SER A 37 24.84 -31.74 -28.19
N PHE A 38 23.51 -31.90 -28.25
CA PHE A 38 22.75 -32.85 -27.44
C PHE A 38 22.47 -34.12 -28.26
N PRO A 39 22.70 -35.35 -27.74
CA PRO A 39 22.27 -36.56 -28.41
C PRO A 39 20.80 -36.85 -28.11
N TYR A 40 20.10 -37.23 -29.17
CA TYR A 40 18.76 -37.81 -29.19
C TYR A 40 18.66 -39.05 -28.28
N LEU A 41 17.56 -39.14 -27.52
CA LEU A 41 17.06 -40.40 -26.99
C LEU A 41 15.57 -40.54 -27.34
N SER A 42 15.35 -41.44 -28.29
CA SER A 42 14.10 -42.04 -28.71
C SER A 42 13.51 -42.86 -27.56
N LEU A 43 12.25 -42.60 -27.19
CA LEU A 43 11.39 -43.61 -26.57
C LEU A 43 9.97 -43.52 -27.14
N THR A 44 9.66 -44.63 -27.80
CA THR A 44 8.43 -45.18 -28.34
C THR A 44 7.11 -44.85 -27.64
N SER A 45 6.13 -44.58 -28.50
CA SER A 45 4.68 -44.69 -28.40
C SER A 45 4.11 -45.65 -27.35
N PHE A 46 3.15 -45.15 -26.57
CA PHE A 46 1.95 -45.89 -26.19
C PHE A 46 0.72 -45.02 -26.44
N SER A 47 -0.09 -45.44 -27.42
CA SER A 47 -1.41 -44.87 -27.69
C SER A 47 -2.40 -45.39 -26.66
N CYS A 48 -3.06 -44.49 -25.94
CA CYS A 48 -4.35 -44.80 -25.33
C CYS A 48 -5.37 -43.81 -25.89
N ARG A 49 -6.14 -44.27 -26.88
CA ARG A 49 -7.35 -43.60 -27.34
C ARG A 49 -8.45 -43.85 -26.31
N CYS A 50 -8.76 -42.85 -25.50
CA CYS A 50 -10.08 -42.73 -24.92
C CYS A 50 -10.75 -41.50 -25.54
N SER A 51 -11.60 -41.77 -26.52
CA SER A 51 -12.58 -40.82 -27.01
C SER A 51 -13.56 -40.51 -25.88
N ALA A 52 -13.37 -39.38 -25.23
CA ALA A 52 -14.42 -38.71 -24.47
C ALA A 52 -14.53 -37.30 -25.04
N THR A 53 -15.25 -37.18 -26.16
CA THR A 53 -15.91 -35.93 -26.55
C THR A 53 -16.98 -35.64 -25.51
N MET A 54 -16.56 -35.20 -24.33
CA MET A 54 -17.38 -34.31 -23.55
C MET A 54 -17.08 -32.93 -24.11
N ALA A 55 -18.06 -32.39 -24.84
CA ALA A 55 -18.15 -30.98 -25.11
C ALA A 55 -18.17 -30.27 -23.75
N ALA A 56 -16.98 -29.97 -23.24
CA ALA A 56 -16.79 -28.90 -22.30
C ALA A 56 -17.04 -27.63 -23.09
N GLU A 57 -18.31 -27.24 -23.18
CA GLU A 57 -18.65 -25.83 -23.18
C GLU A 57 -18.18 -25.30 -21.81
N GLU A 58 -16.86 -25.10 -21.70
CA GLU A 58 -16.32 -24.13 -20.77
C GLU A 58 -17.06 -22.84 -21.08
N LYS A 59 -17.92 -22.41 -20.14
CA LYS A 59 -18.24 -20.99 -20.01
C LYS A 59 -16.89 -20.30 -19.86
N GLN A 60 -16.35 -19.86 -20.99
CA GLN A 60 -15.18 -19.02 -21.10
C GLN A 60 -15.61 -17.72 -20.43
N MET A 61 -15.46 -17.63 -19.11
CA MET A 61 -15.61 -16.38 -18.38
C MET A 61 -14.52 -15.49 -18.95
N GLN A 62 -14.95 -14.64 -19.87
CA GLN A 62 -14.12 -14.08 -20.91
C GLN A 62 -13.09 -13.17 -20.21
N ARG A 63 -11.84 -13.66 -20.10
CA ARG A 63 -10.76 -13.04 -19.32
C ARG A 63 -10.60 -11.57 -19.68
N PHE A 64 -10.34 -10.70 -18.68
CA PHE A 64 -10.07 -9.28 -18.94
C PHE A 64 -8.65 -9.15 -19.53
N ASP A 65 -8.58 -8.86 -20.82
CA ASP A 65 -7.36 -8.78 -21.61
C ASP A 65 -7.09 -7.35 -22.10
N VAL A 66 -6.06 -7.19 -22.92
CA VAL A 66 -5.62 -5.89 -23.45
C VAL A 66 -6.70 -5.25 -24.34
N GLU A 67 -7.46 -6.04 -25.10
CA GLU A 67 -8.53 -5.53 -25.97
C GLU A 67 -9.70 -5.00 -25.15
N LYS A 68 -10.10 -5.72 -24.09
CA LYS A 68 -11.10 -5.24 -23.14
C LYS A 68 -10.65 -4.01 -22.38
N ALA A 69 -9.37 -3.96 -21.96
CA ALA A 69 -8.79 -2.77 -21.34
C ALA A 69 -8.82 -1.55 -22.28
N ALA A 70 -8.54 -1.75 -23.58
CA ALA A 70 -8.63 -0.70 -24.59
C ALA A 70 -10.07 -0.22 -24.82
N SER A 71 -11.05 -1.13 -24.86
CA SER A 71 -12.47 -0.77 -24.97
C SER A 71 -12.92 0.04 -23.75
N LEU A 72 -12.60 -0.43 -22.54
CA LEU A 72 -12.87 0.28 -21.29
C LEU A 72 -12.27 1.69 -21.29
N MET A 73 -11.00 1.82 -21.67
CA MET A 73 -10.31 3.11 -21.76
C MET A 73 -11.01 4.06 -22.75
N LYS A 74 -11.45 3.55 -23.91
CA LYS A 74 -12.18 4.33 -24.92
C LYS A 74 -13.51 4.85 -24.37
N GLU A 75 -14.29 4.01 -23.68
CA GLU A 75 -15.54 4.41 -23.03
C GLU A 75 -15.31 5.52 -22.00
N LEU A 76 -14.35 5.33 -21.10
CA LEU A 76 -14.03 6.30 -20.05
C LEU A 76 -13.55 7.63 -20.61
N ARG A 77 -12.70 7.61 -21.64
CA ARG A 77 -12.25 8.83 -22.32
C ARG A 77 -13.39 9.56 -23.00
N ASN A 78 -14.31 8.85 -23.65
CA ASN A 78 -15.51 9.46 -24.23
C ASN A 78 -16.37 10.14 -23.16
N ASN A 79 -16.60 9.47 -22.03
CA ASN A 79 -17.37 10.02 -20.91
C ASN A 79 -16.67 11.23 -20.27
N TYR A 80 -15.35 11.18 -20.06
CA TYR A 80 -14.59 12.34 -19.59
C TYR A 80 -14.66 13.51 -20.60
N ASN A 81 -14.49 13.24 -21.89
CA ASN A 81 -14.51 14.25 -22.95
C ASN A 81 -15.89 14.92 -23.13
N SER A 82 -16.97 14.23 -22.74
CA SER A 82 -18.32 14.83 -22.64
C SER A 82 -18.42 15.95 -21.59
N ARG A 83 -17.38 16.11 -20.75
CA ARG A 83 -17.29 17.03 -19.62
C ARG A 83 -18.25 16.73 -18.46
N LYS A 84 -18.92 15.57 -18.47
CA LYS A 84 -19.81 15.12 -17.38
C LYS A 84 -19.13 15.17 -16.01
N THR A 85 -17.91 14.65 -15.91
CA THR A 85 -17.16 14.59 -14.64
C THR A 85 -16.65 15.95 -14.15
N LYS A 86 -16.69 16.99 -15.00
CA LYS A 86 -16.21 18.33 -14.65
C LYS A 86 -17.20 19.10 -13.76
N SER A 87 -18.50 18.81 -13.81
CA SER A 87 -19.49 19.59 -13.07
C SER A 87 -19.34 19.39 -11.56
N TYR A 88 -19.58 20.45 -10.79
CA TYR A 88 -19.55 20.40 -9.33
C TYR A 88 -20.61 19.43 -8.80
N GLU A 89 -21.80 19.46 -9.41
CA GLU A 89 -22.97 18.68 -9.03
C GLU A 89 -22.74 17.19 -9.21
N TRP A 90 -22.07 16.77 -10.29
CA TRP A 90 -21.73 15.37 -10.51
C TRP A 90 -20.75 14.89 -9.45
N ARG A 91 -19.67 15.65 -9.19
CA ARG A 91 -18.67 15.28 -8.18
C ARG A 91 -19.29 15.14 -6.78
N MET A 92 -20.12 16.11 -6.39
CA MET A 92 -20.85 16.07 -5.13
C MET A 92 -21.76 14.85 -5.03
N SER A 93 -22.54 14.54 -6.08
CA SER A 93 -23.44 13.39 -6.06
C SER A 93 -22.70 12.07 -5.95
N GLN A 94 -21.57 11.91 -6.65
CA GLN A 94 -20.78 10.68 -6.56
C GLN A 94 -20.18 10.47 -5.17
N ILE A 95 -19.60 11.53 -4.57
CA ILE A 95 -19.02 11.43 -3.21
C ILE A 95 -20.12 11.18 -2.17
N GLN A 96 -21.29 11.80 -2.34
CA GLN A 96 -22.44 11.56 -1.47
C GLN A 96 -22.94 10.11 -1.61
N SER A 97 -23.01 9.57 -2.83
CA SER A 97 -23.35 8.16 -3.05
C SER A 97 -22.38 7.21 -2.35
N ILE A 98 -21.08 7.48 -2.42
CA ILE A 98 -20.07 6.68 -1.68
C ILE A 98 -20.31 6.81 -0.16
N ALA A 99 -20.60 8.00 0.36
CA ALA A 99 -20.91 8.18 1.78
C ALA A 99 -22.14 7.35 2.22
N ASN A 100 -23.21 7.39 1.42
CA ASN A 100 -24.43 6.61 1.66
C ASN A 100 -24.15 5.10 1.58
N MET A 101 -23.41 4.65 0.57
CA MET A 101 -22.98 3.26 0.41
C MET A 101 -22.29 2.75 1.67
N ILE A 102 -21.34 3.51 2.22
CA ILE A 102 -20.60 3.09 3.42
C ILE A 102 -21.53 3.02 4.64
N GLU A 103 -22.52 3.89 4.75
CA GLU A 103 -23.49 3.88 5.85
C GLU A 103 -24.49 2.72 5.73
N GLU A 104 -25.04 2.50 4.54
CA GLU A 104 -26.04 1.47 4.28
C GLU A 104 -25.43 0.05 4.28
N LYS A 105 -24.15 -0.08 3.96
CA LYS A 105 -23.45 -1.35 3.76
C LYS A 105 -22.38 -1.64 4.81
N GLU A 106 -22.42 -0.95 5.96
CA GLU A 106 -21.40 -1.05 7.00
C GLU A 106 -21.17 -2.51 7.45
N GLU A 107 -22.24 -3.27 7.71
CA GLU A 107 -22.14 -4.67 8.13
C GLU A 107 -21.53 -5.57 7.04
N GLU A 108 -21.94 -5.41 5.78
CA GLU A 108 -21.40 -6.16 4.64
C GLU A 108 -19.90 -5.87 4.46
N ILE A 109 -19.48 -4.61 4.67
CA ILE A 109 -18.06 -4.18 4.62
C ILE A 109 -17.26 -4.85 5.74
N ILE A 110 -17.77 -4.83 6.97
CA ILE A 110 -17.14 -5.48 8.13
C ILE A 110 -16.99 -6.98 7.86
N GLU A 111 -18.03 -7.63 7.35
CA GLU A 111 -18.01 -9.08 7.08
C GLU A 111 -16.98 -9.44 6.00
N ALA A 112 -16.92 -8.68 4.90
CA ALA A 112 -15.95 -8.92 3.82
C ALA A 112 -14.50 -8.79 4.31
N ILE A 113 -14.18 -7.72 5.04
CA ILE A 113 -12.84 -7.50 5.57
C ILE A 113 -12.47 -8.57 6.62
N HIS A 114 -13.44 -8.98 7.45
CA HIS A 114 -13.24 -10.08 8.39
C HIS A 114 -12.98 -11.41 7.66
N LYS A 115 -13.66 -11.69 6.54
CA LYS A 115 -13.41 -12.88 5.73
C LYS A 115 -12.00 -12.92 5.19
N ASP A 116 -11.41 -11.78 4.81
CA ASP A 116 -10.06 -11.70 4.25
C ASP A 116 -8.96 -11.73 5.33
N LEU A 117 -9.11 -10.94 6.39
CA LEU A 117 -8.06 -10.66 7.37
C LEU A 117 -8.37 -11.10 8.80
N SER A 118 -9.57 -11.64 9.05
CA SER A 118 -10.10 -11.82 10.41
C SER A 118 -9.95 -10.55 11.25
N LYS A 119 -10.07 -9.39 10.61
CA LYS A 119 -9.91 -8.08 11.25
C LYS A 119 -11.07 -7.85 12.21
N PRO A 120 -10.81 -7.54 13.49
CA PRO A 120 -11.85 -7.29 14.49
C PRO A 120 -12.82 -6.19 14.03
N PRO A 121 -14.14 -6.32 14.27
CA PRO A 121 -15.13 -5.35 13.80
C PRO A 121 -14.83 -3.90 14.22
N PHE A 122 -14.39 -3.69 15.46
CA PHE A 122 -14.03 -2.37 15.96
C PHE A 122 -12.79 -1.80 15.27
N GLU A 123 -11.77 -2.63 15.04
CA GLU A 123 -10.57 -2.22 14.28
C GLU A 123 -10.94 -1.84 12.84
N THR A 124 -11.77 -2.64 12.18
CA THR A 124 -12.30 -2.37 10.84
C THR A 124 -13.07 -1.05 10.80
N PHE A 125 -13.95 -0.81 11.77
CA PHE A 125 -14.72 0.43 11.83
C PHE A 125 -13.80 1.65 11.94
N ILE A 126 -12.82 1.63 12.85
CA ILE A 126 -11.94 2.79 13.07
C ILE A 126 -10.97 2.99 11.91
N SER A 127 -10.31 1.92 11.45
CA SER A 127 -9.20 2.01 10.50
C SER A 127 -9.60 1.99 9.03
N GLU A 128 -10.82 1.57 8.70
CA GLU A 128 -11.28 1.47 7.32
C GLU A 128 -12.48 2.39 7.08
N ILE A 129 -13.56 2.16 7.84
CA ILE A 129 -14.88 2.76 7.58
C ILE A 129 -14.90 4.23 8.00
N SER A 130 -14.53 4.52 9.24
CA SER A 130 -14.55 5.88 9.81
C SER A 130 -13.58 6.81 9.07
N MET A 131 -12.41 6.31 8.69
CA MET A 131 -11.45 7.06 7.88
C MET A 131 -12.02 7.36 6.48
N THR A 132 -12.58 6.36 5.78
CA THR A 132 -13.18 6.58 4.45
C THR A 132 -14.39 7.53 4.52
N LYS A 133 -15.27 7.38 5.52
CA LYS A 133 -16.37 8.32 5.79
C LYS A 133 -15.85 9.74 6.03
N SER A 134 -14.72 9.88 6.75
CA SER A 134 -14.10 11.18 7.02
C SER A 134 -13.59 11.83 5.72
N SER A 135 -13.01 11.06 4.80
CA SER A 135 -12.60 11.55 3.48
C SER A 135 -13.77 12.02 2.64
N CYS A 136 -14.89 11.28 2.61
CA CYS A 136 -16.11 11.75 1.95
C CYS A 136 -16.61 13.07 2.57
N LYS A 137 -16.71 13.14 3.90
CA LYS A 137 -17.18 14.35 4.61
C LYS A 137 -16.29 15.55 4.33
N LEU A 138 -14.97 15.37 4.35
CA LEU A 138 -14.01 16.42 4.03
C LEU A 138 -14.21 16.91 2.60
N ALA A 139 -14.27 15.99 1.64
CA ALA A 139 -14.45 16.34 0.24
C ALA A 139 -15.78 17.06 0.00
N LEU A 140 -16.90 16.56 0.53
CA LEU A 140 -18.22 17.23 0.42
C LEU A 140 -18.22 18.64 1.02
N LYS A 141 -17.49 18.86 2.11
CA LYS A 141 -17.39 20.15 2.78
C LYS A 141 -16.52 21.14 2.00
N GLU A 142 -15.38 20.69 1.49
CA GLU A 142 -14.33 21.56 0.97
C GLU A 142 -14.31 21.67 -0.56
N LEU A 143 -15.04 20.81 -1.30
CA LEU A 143 -14.96 20.73 -2.76
C LEU A 143 -15.16 22.09 -3.45
N LYS A 144 -16.16 22.86 -3.01
CA LYS A 144 -16.44 24.19 -3.58
C LYS A 144 -15.25 25.14 -3.44
N TYR A 145 -14.52 25.04 -2.33
CA TYR A 145 -13.31 25.82 -2.08
C TYR A 145 -12.14 25.32 -2.94
N TRP A 146 -11.91 24.00 -2.98
CA TRP A 146 -10.83 23.40 -3.78
C TRP A 146 -10.94 23.64 -5.29
N THR A 147 -12.16 23.79 -5.82
CA THR A 147 -12.38 24.07 -7.24
C THR A 147 -12.35 25.56 -7.61
N LYS A 148 -12.23 26.46 -6.64
CA LYS A 148 -12.28 27.90 -6.88
C LYS A 148 -10.95 28.38 -7.49
N PRO A 149 -10.97 29.21 -8.56
CA PRO A 149 -9.76 29.86 -9.06
C PRO A 149 -9.05 30.68 -7.97
N GLU A 150 -7.74 30.52 -7.87
CA GLU A 150 -6.90 31.23 -6.91
C GLU A 150 -6.15 32.37 -7.59
N LYS A 151 -6.23 33.59 -7.05
CA LYS A 151 -5.48 34.72 -7.60
C LYS A 151 -3.99 34.54 -7.35
N ALA A 152 -3.19 34.63 -8.42
CA ALA A 152 -1.74 34.58 -8.36
C ALA A 152 -1.13 35.98 -8.34
N LYS A 153 -0.01 36.14 -7.64
CA LYS A 153 0.75 37.39 -7.64
C LYS A 153 1.39 37.60 -9.01
N THR A 154 1.23 38.80 -9.57
CA THR A 154 1.89 39.23 -10.81
C THR A 154 3.03 40.20 -10.51
N SER A 155 3.93 40.37 -11.47
CA SER A 155 5.03 41.34 -11.39
C SER A 155 4.69 42.62 -12.15
N LEU A 156 5.45 43.68 -11.93
CA LEU A 156 5.29 44.94 -12.68
C LEU A 156 5.46 44.74 -14.20
N THR A 157 6.33 43.79 -14.60
CA THR A 157 6.58 43.50 -16.02
C THR A 157 5.36 42.92 -16.75
N THR A 158 4.42 42.37 -16.00
CA THR A 158 3.17 41.79 -16.51
C THR A 158 1.97 42.74 -16.36
N TYR A 159 2.17 43.98 -15.88
CA TYR A 159 1.09 44.97 -15.81
C TYR A 159 0.63 45.39 -17.21
N PRO A 160 -0.69 45.50 -17.50
CA PRO A 160 -1.83 45.48 -16.57
C PRO A 160 -2.52 44.11 -16.38
N SER A 161 -1.89 42.99 -16.77
CA SER A 161 -2.50 41.67 -16.70
C SER A 161 -2.68 41.15 -15.26
N SER A 162 -3.70 40.32 -15.07
CA SER A 162 -3.92 39.51 -13.86
C SER A 162 -3.57 38.04 -14.11
N ALA A 163 -3.25 37.30 -13.04
CA ALA A 163 -3.00 35.86 -13.11
C ALA A 163 -3.88 35.11 -12.11
N GLU A 164 -4.35 33.93 -12.50
CA GLU A 164 -5.11 33.01 -11.66
C GLU A 164 -4.61 31.57 -11.88
N ILE A 165 -4.73 30.74 -10.85
CA ILE A 165 -4.46 29.31 -10.89
C ILE A 165 -5.82 28.61 -10.89
N ILE A 166 -6.06 27.78 -11.90
CA ILE A 166 -7.30 27.02 -12.08
C ILE A 166 -6.96 25.53 -11.95
N SER A 167 -7.62 24.86 -11.01
CA SER A 167 -7.51 23.41 -10.82
C SER A 167 -8.42 22.67 -11.81
N GLU A 168 -7.82 21.90 -12.71
CA GLU A 168 -8.55 21.09 -13.68
C GLU A 168 -8.27 19.58 -13.49
N PRO A 169 -9.25 18.69 -13.75
CA PRO A 169 -9.02 17.24 -13.75
C PRO A 169 -8.03 16.84 -14.83
N LEU A 170 -7.18 15.85 -14.52
CA LEU A 170 -6.20 15.31 -15.45
C LEU A 170 -6.85 14.49 -16.58
N GLY A 171 -7.91 13.75 -16.28
CA GLY A 171 -8.57 12.87 -17.26
C GLY A 171 -9.07 11.56 -16.66
N VAL A 172 -8.51 10.45 -17.14
CA VAL A 172 -8.82 9.10 -16.67
C VAL A 172 -7.70 8.60 -15.75
N VAL A 173 -8.07 8.23 -14.53
CA VAL A 173 -7.16 7.85 -13.45
C VAL A 173 -7.29 6.36 -13.16
N LEU A 174 -6.15 5.67 -13.02
CA LEU A 174 -6.10 4.29 -12.52
C LEU A 174 -5.69 4.29 -11.05
N VAL A 175 -6.48 3.66 -10.20
CA VAL A 175 -6.18 3.38 -8.79
C VAL A 175 -5.95 1.88 -8.64
N ILE A 176 -4.73 1.47 -8.30
CA ILE A 176 -4.38 0.09 -7.97
C ILE A 176 -4.17 0.03 -6.45
N SER A 177 -5.09 -0.61 -5.74
CA SER A 177 -5.04 -0.69 -4.28
C SER A 177 -4.41 -2.00 -3.78
N THR A 178 -4.18 -2.06 -2.48
CA THR A 178 -3.52 -3.18 -1.78
C THR A 178 -4.51 -3.90 -0.84
N TRP A 179 -4.08 -5.01 -0.25
CA TRP A 179 -4.93 -5.95 0.50
C TRP A 179 -5.01 -5.71 2.01
N ASN A 180 -4.09 -4.93 2.60
CA ASN A 180 -3.96 -4.87 4.06
C ASN A 180 -4.94 -3.90 4.73
N TYR A 181 -5.33 -2.84 4.01
CA TYR A 181 -6.50 -2.02 4.32
C TYR A 181 -7.37 -1.93 3.07
N PRO A 182 -8.01 -3.05 2.66
CA PRO A 182 -8.49 -3.24 1.30
C PRO A 182 -9.67 -2.34 0.95
N PHE A 183 -10.35 -1.76 1.94
CA PHE A 183 -11.44 -0.84 1.72
C PHE A 183 -10.96 0.61 1.67
N LEU A 184 -10.25 1.07 2.71
CA LEU A 184 -9.73 2.44 2.79
C LEU A 184 -8.80 2.76 1.62
N LEU A 185 -7.80 1.92 1.36
CA LEU A 185 -6.79 2.18 0.33
C LEU A 185 -7.34 1.99 -1.09
N SER A 186 -8.54 1.45 -1.22
CA SER A 186 -9.29 1.44 -2.48
C SER A 186 -10.08 2.73 -2.67
N LEU A 187 -10.84 3.17 -1.67
CA LEU A 187 -11.80 4.27 -1.84
C LEU A 187 -11.20 5.65 -1.59
N ASP A 188 -10.23 5.81 -0.69
CA ASP A 188 -9.66 7.14 -0.39
C ASP A 188 -9.05 7.82 -1.64
N PRO A 189 -8.23 7.13 -2.46
CA PRO A 189 -7.73 7.70 -3.71
C PRO A 189 -8.83 7.91 -4.76
N VAL A 190 -9.86 7.05 -4.79
CA VAL A 190 -11.01 7.18 -5.69
C VAL A 190 -11.83 8.43 -5.34
N ILE A 191 -12.09 8.68 -4.07
CA ILE A 191 -12.78 9.89 -3.58
C ILE A 191 -12.00 11.14 -4.01
N GLY A 192 -10.67 11.14 -3.82
CA GLY A 192 -9.81 12.23 -4.29
C GLY A 192 -9.87 12.44 -5.80
N ALA A 193 -9.85 11.36 -6.60
CA ALA A 193 -9.93 11.43 -8.05
C ALA A 193 -11.28 11.95 -8.55
N ILE A 194 -12.39 11.53 -7.93
CA ILE A 194 -13.75 12.02 -8.21
C ILE A 194 -13.87 13.50 -7.82
N ALA A 195 -13.38 13.89 -6.64
CA ALA A 195 -13.38 15.29 -6.19
C ALA A 195 -12.60 16.20 -7.16
N ALA A 196 -11.50 15.71 -7.72
CA ALA A 196 -10.76 16.43 -8.75
C ALA A 196 -11.47 16.48 -10.11
N GLY A 197 -12.50 15.67 -10.34
CA GLY A 197 -13.34 15.64 -11.56
C GLY A 197 -12.89 14.66 -12.63
N ASN A 198 -12.18 13.60 -12.23
CA ASN A 198 -11.66 12.58 -13.15
C ASN A 198 -12.65 11.43 -13.36
N ALA A 199 -12.51 10.73 -14.48
CA ALA A 199 -12.99 9.35 -14.59
C ALA A 199 -11.98 8.41 -13.91
N VAL A 200 -12.44 7.30 -13.35
CA VAL A 200 -11.63 6.46 -12.47
C VAL A 200 -11.83 4.98 -12.78
N VAL A 201 -10.73 4.22 -12.78
CA VAL A 201 -10.76 2.76 -12.66
C VAL A 201 -10.10 2.37 -11.36
N LEU A 202 -10.82 1.61 -10.53
CA LEU A 202 -10.28 0.93 -9.36
C LEU A 202 -9.93 -0.51 -9.74
N LYS A 203 -8.68 -0.91 -9.48
CA LYS A 203 -8.23 -2.30 -9.49
C LYS A 203 -7.96 -2.73 -8.04
N PRO A 204 -8.95 -3.36 -7.37
CA PRO A 204 -8.77 -3.83 -6.00
C PRO A 204 -7.83 -5.04 -5.95
N SER A 205 -7.21 -5.29 -4.80
CA SER A 205 -6.26 -6.39 -4.63
C SER A 205 -6.96 -7.75 -4.61
N GLU A 206 -6.52 -8.67 -5.46
CA GLU A 206 -6.98 -10.05 -5.50
C GLU A 206 -6.62 -10.86 -4.23
N ILE A 207 -5.71 -10.34 -3.39
CA ILE A 207 -5.30 -10.96 -2.12
C ILE A 207 -6.36 -10.75 -1.03
N ALA A 208 -7.27 -9.78 -1.19
CA ALA A 208 -8.45 -9.57 -0.34
C ALA A 208 -9.73 -9.79 -1.17
N PRO A 209 -10.01 -11.04 -1.60
CA PRO A 209 -11.03 -11.33 -2.60
C PRO A 209 -12.45 -11.00 -2.14
N ALA A 210 -12.78 -11.20 -0.85
CA ALA A 210 -14.13 -10.88 -0.37
C ALA A 210 -14.40 -9.37 -0.45
N THR A 211 -13.41 -8.56 -0.06
CA THR A 211 -13.49 -7.09 -0.14
C THR A 211 -13.43 -6.60 -1.59
N SER A 212 -12.60 -7.21 -2.45
CA SER A 212 -12.54 -6.93 -3.88
C SER A 212 -13.91 -7.08 -4.55
N SER A 213 -14.56 -8.22 -4.36
CA SER A 213 -15.84 -8.51 -4.99
C SER A 213 -16.98 -7.68 -4.42
N LEU A 214 -16.92 -7.34 -3.12
CA LEU A 214 -17.85 -6.40 -2.52
C LEU A 214 -17.71 -5.01 -3.16
N LEU A 215 -16.49 -4.49 -3.30
CA LEU A 215 -16.25 -3.19 -3.94
C LEU A 215 -16.71 -3.15 -5.39
N ALA A 216 -16.48 -4.23 -6.16
CA ALA A 216 -16.94 -4.35 -7.53
C ALA A 216 -18.46 -4.20 -7.62
N LYS A 217 -19.19 -4.94 -6.78
CA LYS A 217 -20.65 -4.88 -6.71
C LYS A 217 -21.16 -3.50 -6.23
N LEU A 218 -20.63 -3.02 -5.11
CA LEU A 218 -21.18 -1.80 -4.49
C LEU A 218 -20.90 -0.54 -5.31
N LEU A 219 -19.72 -0.42 -5.92
CA LEU A 219 -19.48 0.73 -6.80
C LEU A 219 -20.36 0.64 -8.06
N GLU A 220 -20.65 -0.55 -8.55
CA GLU A 220 -21.62 -0.72 -9.64
C GLU A 220 -23.02 -0.23 -9.27
N ASP A 221 -23.48 -0.45 -8.03
CA ASP A 221 -24.82 -0.08 -7.61
C ASP A 221 -24.98 1.41 -7.22
N TYR A 222 -23.90 2.06 -6.73
CA TYR A 222 -24.01 3.37 -6.08
C TYR A 222 -23.46 4.56 -6.89
N VAL A 223 -22.51 4.33 -7.80
CA VAL A 223 -21.87 5.43 -8.55
C VAL A 223 -22.11 5.32 -10.05
N ASP A 224 -21.75 6.38 -10.76
CA ASP A 224 -21.88 6.48 -12.20
C ASP A 224 -20.87 5.57 -12.91
N ASN A 225 -21.31 4.36 -13.23
CA ASN A 225 -20.51 3.35 -13.94
C ASN A 225 -20.00 3.79 -15.30
N SER A 226 -20.55 4.86 -15.90
CA SER A 226 -19.97 5.38 -17.13
C SER A 226 -18.59 6.03 -16.90
N ALA A 227 -18.28 6.46 -15.67
CA ALA A 227 -17.08 7.20 -15.31
C ALA A 227 -16.27 6.57 -14.15
N VAL A 228 -16.87 5.73 -13.30
CA VAL A 228 -16.17 5.01 -12.23
C VAL A 228 -16.35 3.51 -12.46
N ARG A 229 -15.26 2.77 -12.66
CA ARG A 229 -15.30 1.34 -12.97
C ARG A 229 -14.41 0.55 -12.03
N VAL A 230 -14.79 -0.70 -11.77
CA VAL A 230 -13.95 -1.65 -11.03
C VAL A 230 -13.50 -2.75 -11.99
N VAL A 231 -12.21 -3.08 -11.93
CA VAL A 231 -11.64 -4.21 -12.67
C VAL A 231 -10.98 -5.13 -11.65
N GLU A 232 -11.66 -6.22 -11.34
CA GLU A 232 -11.07 -7.31 -10.56
C GLU A 232 -10.07 -8.11 -11.39
N GLY A 233 -9.15 -8.78 -10.71
CA GLY A 233 -8.17 -9.66 -11.34
C GLY A 233 -6.79 -9.49 -10.74
N ALA A 234 -5.85 -10.31 -11.19
CA ALA A 234 -4.50 -10.39 -10.65
C ALA A 234 -3.49 -9.69 -11.57
N VAL A 235 -2.35 -10.33 -11.80
CA VAL A 235 -1.23 -9.79 -12.58
C VAL A 235 -1.61 -9.53 -14.05
N ALA A 236 -2.39 -10.42 -14.67
CA ALA A 236 -2.72 -10.30 -16.09
C ALA A 236 -3.60 -9.08 -16.37
N GLU A 237 -4.62 -8.88 -15.56
CA GLU A 237 -5.56 -7.76 -15.66
C GLU A 237 -4.87 -6.45 -15.32
N THR A 238 -4.01 -6.45 -14.29
CA THR A 238 -3.15 -5.29 -13.96
C THR A 238 -2.24 -4.92 -15.13
N SER A 239 -1.64 -5.93 -15.79
CA SER A 239 -0.74 -5.70 -16.92
C SER A 239 -1.51 -5.13 -18.12
N ALA A 240 -2.69 -5.69 -18.43
CA ALA A 240 -3.55 -5.19 -19.50
C ALA A 240 -4.00 -3.74 -19.27
N LEU A 241 -4.32 -3.39 -18.02
CA LEU A 241 -4.62 -2.00 -17.63
C LEU A 241 -3.40 -1.10 -17.81
N LEU A 242 -2.22 -1.52 -17.35
CA LEU A 242 -0.97 -0.74 -17.43
C LEU A 242 -0.45 -0.52 -18.86
N GLU A 243 -0.92 -1.30 -19.84
CA GLU A 243 -0.63 -1.05 -21.25
C GLU A 243 -1.40 0.15 -21.82
N GLN A 244 -2.53 0.53 -21.19
CA GLN A 244 -3.35 1.65 -21.64
C GLN A 244 -2.75 3.00 -21.24
N LYS A 245 -3.09 4.04 -22.00
CA LYS A 245 -2.68 5.42 -21.69
C LYS A 245 -3.58 5.99 -20.58
N TRP A 246 -3.03 6.18 -19.38
CA TRP A 246 -3.69 6.86 -18.26
C TRP A 246 -3.22 8.31 -18.13
N ASP A 247 -4.07 9.16 -17.58
CA ASP A 247 -3.71 10.56 -17.30
C ASP A 247 -3.11 10.70 -15.88
N LYS A 248 -3.36 9.72 -15.00
CA LYS A 248 -2.64 9.49 -13.75
C LYS A 248 -2.75 8.03 -13.31
N ILE A 249 -1.71 7.51 -12.64
CA ILE A 249 -1.78 6.23 -11.93
C ILE A 249 -1.50 6.46 -10.44
N PHE A 250 -2.34 5.91 -9.58
CA PHE A 250 -2.15 5.83 -8.14
C PHE A 250 -1.93 4.36 -7.78
N TYR A 251 -0.80 4.02 -7.18
CA TYR A 251 -0.48 2.66 -6.77
C TYR A 251 -0.10 2.63 -5.29
N THR A 252 -0.75 1.74 -4.54
CA THR A 252 -0.31 1.37 -3.20
C THR A 252 0.17 -0.07 -3.17
N GLY A 253 1.35 -0.32 -2.62
CA GLY A 253 1.83 -1.68 -2.40
C GLY A 253 3.36 -1.80 -2.34
N SER A 254 3.91 -2.89 -2.88
CA SER A 254 5.33 -3.21 -2.72
C SER A 254 6.24 -2.36 -3.63
N PRO A 255 7.46 -2.00 -3.18
CA PRO A 255 8.44 -1.32 -4.05
C PRO A 255 8.78 -2.08 -5.33
N ARG A 256 8.75 -3.42 -5.29
CA ARG A 256 8.98 -4.28 -6.46
C ARG A 256 7.95 -4.02 -7.55
N VAL A 257 6.67 -4.01 -7.20
CA VAL A 257 5.58 -3.76 -8.16
C VAL A 257 5.47 -2.27 -8.49
N GLY A 258 5.76 -1.36 -7.56
CA GLY A 258 5.83 0.07 -7.83
C GLY A 258 6.81 0.43 -8.96
N ARG A 259 7.97 -0.26 -9.02
CA ARG A 259 8.91 -0.13 -10.15
C ARG A 259 8.31 -0.59 -11.48
N ILE A 260 7.51 -1.66 -11.48
CA ILE A 260 6.82 -2.16 -12.68
C ILE A 260 5.77 -1.15 -13.15
N VAL A 261 4.96 -0.62 -12.22
CA VAL A 261 3.96 0.42 -12.50
C VAL A 261 4.62 1.66 -13.09
N MET A 262 5.70 2.14 -12.49
CA MET A 262 6.43 3.31 -12.98
C MET A 262 7.03 3.08 -14.37
N ALA A 263 7.59 1.89 -14.63
CA ALA A 263 8.13 1.53 -15.95
C ALA A 263 7.04 1.48 -17.02
N ALA A 264 5.84 0.98 -16.70
CA ALA A 264 4.71 1.01 -17.62
C ALA A 264 4.21 2.44 -17.87
N ALA A 265 4.06 3.24 -16.80
CA ALA A 265 3.64 4.63 -16.88
C ALA A 265 4.57 5.50 -17.74
N ALA A 266 5.88 5.24 -17.68
CA ALA A 266 6.89 5.97 -18.44
C ALA A 266 6.70 5.86 -19.97
N LYS A 267 6.12 4.76 -20.47
CA LYS A 267 5.81 4.58 -21.91
C LYS A 267 4.84 5.63 -22.44
N HIS A 268 4.00 6.19 -21.57
CA HIS A 268 2.94 7.15 -21.90
C HIS A 268 3.18 8.54 -21.28
N LEU A 269 4.32 8.75 -20.61
CA LEU A 269 4.62 9.92 -19.79
C LEU A 269 3.54 10.20 -18.73
N THR A 270 2.95 9.14 -18.19
CA THR A 270 1.88 9.25 -17.19
C THR A 270 2.48 9.56 -15.81
N PRO A 271 2.01 10.62 -15.12
CA PRO A 271 2.44 10.90 -13.74
C PRO A 271 1.90 9.84 -12.78
N VAL A 272 2.73 9.42 -11.83
CA VAL A 272 2.40 8.39 -10.83
C VAL A 272 2.40 8.94 -9.40
N ILE A 273 1.57 8.36 -8.54
CA ILE A 273 1.75 8.37 -7.08
C ILE A 273 2.03 6.92 -6.67
N LEU A 274 3.14 6.71 -5.96
CA LEU A 274 3.56 5.39 -5.47
C LEU A 274 3.62 5.43 -3.94
N GLU A 275 2.59 4.89 -3.30
CA GLU A 275 2.54 4.69 -1.85
C GLU A 275 3.13 3.32 -1.52
N LEU A 276 4.38 3.32 -1.07
CA LEU A 276 5.18 2.10 -0.88
C LEU A 276 5.44 1.80 0.60
N GLY A 277 6.11 0.68 0.85
CA GLY A 277 6.57 0.28 2.18
C GLY A 277 8.03 0.60 2.46
N GLY A 278 8.48 0.14 3.63
CA GLY A 278 9.84 0.27 4.12
C GLY A 278 9.92 -0.11 5.60
N LYS A 279 11.12 -0.17 6.16
CA LYS A 279 11.28 -0.46 7.60
C LYS A 279 11.12 0.82 8.41
N SER A 280 9.91 1.08 8.89
CA SER A 280 9.60 2.24 9.73
C SER A 280 10.15 2.05 11.17
N PRO A 281 11.17 2.82 11.59
CA PRO A 281 11.78 2.69 12.91
C PRO A 281 11.02 3.48 13.98
N ALA A 282 11.02 2.97 15.21
CA ALA A 282 10.70 3.75 16.40
C ALA A 282 11.93 3.92 17.30
N VAL A 283 12.41 5.15 17.46
CA VAL A 283 13.50 5.47 18.39
C VAL A 283 12.91 5.76 19.76
N VAL A 284 13.29 4.98 20.77
CA VAL A 284 12.74 5.06 22.13
C VAL A 284 13.85 5.38 23.12
N ASP A 285 13.83 6.59 23.69
CA ASP A 285 14.76 7.04 24.72
C ASP A 285 14.26 6.74 26.14
N SER A 286 15.15 6.71 27.12
CA SER A 286 14.87 6.50 28.53
C SER A 286 14.04 7.62 29.21
N THR A 287 13.93 8.80 28.59
CA THR A 287 13.26 9.99 29.15
C THR A 287 11.75 10.03 28.87
N ILE A 288 11.22 9.03 28.15
CA ILE A 288 9.82 8.97 27.72
C ILE A 288 8.86 8.54 28.84
N ASN A 289 7.57 8.86 28.67
CA ASN A 289 6.52 8.22 29.45
C ASN A 289 6.35 6.76 28.98
N LEU A 290 6.94 5.83 29.72
CA LEU A 290 7.04 4.42 29.34
C LEU A 290 5.69 3.79 29.01
N GLN A 291 4.69 3.93 29.89
CA GLN A 291 3.40 3.31 29.68
C GLN A 291 2.69 3.83 28.41
N VAL A 292 2.66 5.15 28.24
CA VAL A 292 2.03 5.78 27.06
C VAL A 292 2.73 5.36 25.78
N THR A 293 4.06 5.37 25.76
CA THR A 293 4.85 4.98 24.58
C THR A 293 4.62 3.52 24.23
N THR A 294 4.68 2.62 25.20
CA THR A 294 4.42 1.18 25.01
C THR A 294 3.04 0.94 24.39
N ARG A 295 1.98 1.55 24.94
CA ARG A 295 0.61 1.39 24.40
C ARG A 295 0.48 1.90 22.96
N ARG A 296 1.16 3.01 22.62
CA ARG A 296 1.18 3.55 21.26
C ARG A 296 1.95 2.67 20.28
N ILE A 297 3.08 2.10 20.71
CA ILE A 297 3.82 1.10 19.93
C ILE A 297 2.93 -0.12 19.69
N ILE A 298 2.23 -0.60 20.71
CA ILE A 298 1.32 -1.75 20.57
C ILE A 298 0.20 -1.46 19.58
N ALA A 299 -0.40 -0.26 19.68
CA ALA A 299 -1.42 0.18 18.74
C ALA A 299 -0.91 0.20 17.29
N GLY A 300 0.29 0.74 17.07
CA GLY A 300 0.90 0.82 15.73
C GLY A 300 1.48 -0.50 15.21
N LYS A 301 1.82 -1.46 16.08
CA LYS A 301 2.45 -2.73 15.69
C LYS A 301 1.48 -3.88 15.58
N TRP A 302 0.60 -4.10 16.56
CA TRP A 302 -0.21 -5.32 16.63
C TRP A 302 -1.71 -5.02 16.49
N MET A 303 -2.20 -3.91 17.06
CA MET A 303 -3.58 -3.49 16.85
C MET A 303 -3.83 -3.02 15.42
N ALA A 304 -2.80 -2.56 14.72
CA ALA A 304 -2.86 -2.21 13.30
C ALA A 304 -2.67 -3.47 12.44
N ASN A 305 -3.76 -4.19 12.19
CA ASN A 305 -3.84 -5.35 11.31
C ASN A 305 -2.76 -6.41 11.57
N ASN A 306 -2.46 -6.66 12.85
CA ASN A 306 -1.40 -7.57 13.30
C ASN A 306 -0.02 -7.31 12.65
N GLY A 307 0.30 -6.04 12.42
CA GLY A 307 1.59 -5.57 11.89
C GLY A 307 1.67 -5.50 10.37
N GLN A 308 0.58 -5.80 9.67
CA GLN A 308 0.47 -5.68 8.21
C GLN A 308 0.09 -4.24 7.82
N ALA A 309 0.94 -3.29 8.17
CA ALA A 309 0.74 -1.86 7.93
C ALA A 309 2.05 -1.19 7.49
N CYS A 310 2.03 -0.44 6.38
CA CYS A 310 3.21 0.23 5.81
C CYS A 310 3.82 1.29 6.75
N ILE A 311 2.97 1.95 7.55
CA ILE A 311 3.36 2.92 8.57
C ILE A 311 3.53 2.28 9.96
N GLY A 312 3.36 0.97 10.07
CA GLY A 312 3.48 0.24 11.33
C GLY A 312 4.92 0.27 11.85
N VAL A 313 5.10 0.06 13.16
CA VAL A 313 6.45 -0.02 13.73
C VAL A 313 7.12 -1.29 13.21
N ASP A 314 8.17 -1.16 12.41
CA ASP A 314 8.86 -2.32 11.89
C ASP A 314 9.87 -2.84 12.92
N TYR A 315 10.68 -1.93 13.48
CA TYR A 315 11.66 -2.23 14.52
C TYR A 315 11.84 -1.04 15.48
N ILE A 316 12.37 -1.32 16.68
CA ILE A 316 12.71 -0.32 17.68
C ILE A 316 14.22 -0.14 17.76
N ILE A 317 14.65 1.10 17.96
CA ILE A 317 16.01 1.44 18.38
C ILE A 317 15.95 2.01 19.80
N THR A 318 16.71 1.45 20.73
CA THR A 318 16.80 1.96 22.11
C THR A 318 18.19 1.72 22.71
N THR A 319 18.44 2.19 23.93
CA THR A 319 19.72 1.92 24.61
C THR A 319 19.70 0.55 25.28
N LYS A 320 20.88 -0.06 25.38
CA LYS A 320 21.04 -1.38 26.02
C LYS A 320 20.45 -1.44 27.44
N ASP A 321 20.65 -0.39 28.22
CA ASP A 321 20.19 -0.32 29.61
C ASP A 321 18.66 -0.13 29.73
N PHE A 322 18.03 0.44 28.69
CA PHE A 322 16.59 0.69 28.69
C PHE A 322 15.77 -0.45 28.06
N ALA A 323 16.38 -1.24 27.17
CA ALA A 323 15.70 -2.34 26.49
C ALA A 323 14.94 -3.30 27.43
N PRO A 324 15.50 -3.77 28.57
CA PRO A 324 14.78 -4.66 29.48
C PRO A 324 13.50 -4.02 30.03
N LYS A 325 13.56 -2.75 30.45
CA LYS A 325 12.41 -2.00 30.98
C LYS A 325 11.32 -1.82 29.93
N LEU A 326 11.71 -1.54 28.68
CA LEU A 326 10.79 -1.42 27.57
C LEU A 326 10.10 -2.75 27.25
N ILE A 327 10.86 -3.84 27.20
CA ILE A 327 10.34 -5.19 26.97
C ILE A 327 9.36 -5.58 28.08
N ASP A 328 9.70 -5.35 29.35
CA ASP A 328 8.80 -5.59 30.49
C ASP A 328 7.47 -4.86 30.34
N SER A 329 7.51 -3.57 29.99
CA SER A 329 6.31 -2.78 29.77
C SER A 329 5.49 -3.31 28.59
N LEU A 330 6.12 -3.62 27.45
CA LEU A 330 5.45 -4.21 26.27
C LEU A 330 4.76 -5.53 26.61
N ARG A 331 5.43 -6.41 27.35
CA ARG A 331 4.87 -7.70 27.76
C ARG A 331 3.62 -7.54 28.63
N ASN A 332 3.62 -6.58 29.54
CA ASN A 332 2.49 -6.34 30.43
C ASN A 332 1.31 -5.73 29.67
N GLU A 333 1.55 -4.68 28.89
CA GLU A 333 0.48 -4.04 28.12
C GLU A 333 -0.07 -4.96 27.02
N LEU A 334 0.74 -5.83 26.41
CA LEU A 334 0.24 -6.83 25.43
C LEU A 334 -0.77 -7.81 26.05
N LYS A 335 -0.61 -8.18 27.32
CA LYS A 335 -1.58 -9.03 28.04
C LYS A 335 -2.89 -8.29 28.30
N GLU A 336 -2.84 -6.97 28.52
CA GLU A 336 -4.04 -6.15 28.67
C GLU A 336 -4.79 -6.00 27.33
N PHE A 337 -4.06 -5.89 26.22
CA PHE A 337 -4.65 -5.74 24.88
C PHE A 337 -5.23 -7.05 24.34
N PHE A 338 -4.49 -8.16 24.45
CA PHE A 338 -4.83 -9.42 23.76
C PHE A 338 -5.09 -10.59 24.71
N GLY A 339 -5.08 -10.35 26.03
CA GLY A 339 -5.22 -11.40 27.03
C GLY A 339 -3.94 -12.20 27.26
N LYS A 340 -4.02 -13.16 28.19
CA LYS A 340 -2.89 -14.04 28.54
C LYS A 340 -2.51 -15.00 27.41
N ASN A 341 -3.47 -15.37 26.57
CA ASN A 341 -3.26 -16.19 25.38
C ASN A 341 -3.71 -15.41 24.12
N PRO A 342 -2.81 -14.65 23.47
CA PRO A 342 -3.14 -13.84 22.30
C PRO A 342 -3.73 -14.65 21.12
N MET A 343 -3.44 -15.95 21.02
CA MET A 343 -3.94 -16.80 19.94
C MET A 343 -5.47 -16.99 19.98
N GLU A 344 -6.05 -16.90 21.18
CA GLU A 344 -7.50 -16.97 21.42
C GLU A 344 -8.18 -15.59 21.39
N SER A 345 -7.41 -14.51 21.26
CA SER A 345 -7.96 -13.16 21.22
C SER A 345 -8.86 -12.97 19.99
N LYS A 346 -10.00 -12.32 20.21
CA LYS A 346 -10.90 -11.84 19.15
C LYS A 346 -10.46 -10.52 18.56
N ASP A 347 -9.50 -9.86 19.19
CA ASP A 347 -8.99 -8.54 18.81
C ASP A 347 -7.67 -8.64 18.01
N LEU A 348 -7.34 -9.83 17.51
CA LEU A 348 -6.10 -10.10 16.76
C LEU A 348 -6.41 -10.56 15.33
N SER A 349 -6.02 -9.74 14.35
CA SER A 349 -6.08 -10.07 12.92
C SER A 349 -5.16 -11.24 12.55
N ARG A 350 -5.50 -11.99 11.50
CA ARG A 350 -4.64 -13.05 10.96
C ARG A 350 -3.70 -12.53 9.87
N ILE A 351 -2.69 -13.32 9.53
CA ILE A 351 -1.86 -13.09 8.36
C ILE A 351 -2.69 -13.41 7.11
N VAL A 352 -2.61 -12.53 6.11
CA VAL A 352 -3.57 -12.51 4.99
C VAL A 352 -3.68 -13.85 4.23
N ASN A 353 -2.59 -14.59 4.06
CA ASN A 353 -2.58 -15.85 3.34
C ASN A 353 -1.41 -16.77 3.77
N PRO A 354 -1.41 -18.06 3.35
CA PRO A 354 -0.35 -19.01 3.69
C PRO A 354 1.05 -18.58 3.23
N PHE A 355 1.16 -17.89 2.09
CA PHE A 355 2.44 -17.42 1.57
C PHE A 355 3.09 -16.39 2.51
N HIS A 356 2.34 -15.37 2.93
CA HIS A 356 2.82 -14.36 3.88
C HIS A 356 3.08 -14.97 5.26
N PHE A 357 2.26 -15.95 5.68
CA PHE A 357 2.48 -16.67 6.93
C PHE A 357 3.80 -17.43 6.92
N ALA A 358 4.05 -18.24 5.86
CA ALA A 358 5.27 -19.02 5.72
C ALA A 358 6.53 -18.13 5.69
N ARG A 359 6.47 -16.98 5.01
CA ARG A 359 7.57 -15.99 5.03
C ARG A 359 7.85 -15.51 6.45
N LEU A 360 6.82 -15.06 7.19
CA LEU A 360 6.99 -14.58 8.56
C LEU A 360 7.50 -15.69 9.51
N ALA A 361 7.01 -16.92 9.34
CA ALA A 361 7.50 -18.07 10.08
C ALA A 361 8.99 -18.32 9.80
N SER A 362 9.42 -18.27 8.53
CA SER A 362 10.84 -18.45 8.17
C SER A 362 11.76 -17.37 8.73
N LEU A 363 11.26 -16.14 8.96
CA LEU A 363 12.05 -15.09 9.63
C LEU A 363 12.34 -15.45 11.09
N LEU A 364 11.41 -16.13 11.77
CA LEU A 364 11.58 -16.57 13.15
C LEU A 364 12.45 -17.83 13.27
N ASP A 365 12.40 -18.69 12.26
CA ASP A 365 13.13 -19.96 12.23
C ASP A 365 14.58 -19.82 11.71
N GLU A 366 15.00 -18.62 11.27
CA GLU A 366 16.39 -18.36 10.91
C GLU A 366 17.31 -18.64 12.13
N ASP A 367 18.36 -19.44 11.95
CA ASP A 367 19.24 -19.92 13.05
C ASP A 367 19.75 -18.79 13.95
N LYS A 368 20.09 -17.64 13.36
CA LYS A 368 20.61 -16.45 14.05
C LYS A 368 19.54 -15.60 14.77
N VAL A 369 18.27 -15.93 14.58
CA VAL A 369 17.11 -15.14 15.03
C VAL A 369 16.28 -15.91 16.06
N SER A 370 16.16 -17.23 15.93
CA SER A 370 15.31 -18.07 16.79
C SER A 370 15.63 -17.93 18.29
N ASP A 371 16.91 -17.80 18.65
CA ASP A 371 17.38 -17.63 20.04
C ASP A 371 17.19 -16.20 20.58
N LYS A 372 16.73 -15.27 19.74
CA LYS A 372 16.51 -13.85 20.09
C LYS A 372 15.08 -13.53 20.50
N ILE A 373 14.17 -14.50 20.42
CA ILE A 373 12.78 -14.32 20.83
C ILE A 373 12.71 -14.16 22.35
N VAL A 374 12.30 -12.98 22.82
CA VAL A 374 12.16 -12.66 24.26
C VAL A 374 10.71 -12.63 24.73
N TYR A 375 9.75 -12.66 23.80
CA TYR A 375 8.31 -12.79 24.06
C TYR A 375 7.59 -13.28 22.80
N GLY A 376 6.53 -14.09 22.98
CA GLY A 376 5.68 -14.55 21.88
C GLY A 376 6.26 -15.77 21.15
N GLY A 377 6.18 -15.76 19.82
CA GLY A 377 6.66 -16.84 18.94
C GLY A 377 5.63 -17.93 18.62
N GLN A 378 4.45 -17.89 19.24
CA GLN A 378 3.36 -18.84 18.93
C GLN A 378 2.81 -18.60 17.53
N ARG A 379 2.54 -19.71 16.82
CA ARG A 379 2.11 -19.72 15.42
C ARG A 379 1.07 -20.82 15.23
N ASP A 380 0.02 -20.51 14.47
CA ASP A 380 -0.98 -21.47 14.02
C ASP A 380 -1.17 -21.28 12.51
N GLU A 381 -0.61 -22.21 11.73
CA GLU A 381 -0.68 -22.19 10.27
C GLU A 381 -2.11 -22.40 9.76
N LYS A 382 -2.93 -23.19 10.46
CA LYS A 382 -4.31 -23.46 10.03
C LYS A 382 -5.19 -22.22 10.17
N GLN A 383 -4.95 -21.42 11.22
CA GLN A 383 -5.64 -20.15 11.44
C GLN A 383 -4.92 -18.95 10.80
N LEU A 384 -3.73 -19.16 10.23
CA LEU A 384 -2.82 -18.11 9.76
C LEU A 384 -2.50 -17.06 10.84
N LYS A 385 -2.42 -17.46 12.10
CA LYS A 385 -2.18 -16.55 13.22
C LYS A 385 -0.74 -16.65 13.71
N ILE A 386 -0.14 -15.49 13.95
CA ILE A 386 1.16 -15.36 14.63
C ILE A 386 0.93 -14.41 15.81
N ALA A 387 1.33 -14.84 17.01
CA ALA A 387 1.20 -14.05 18.23
C ALA A 387 2.15 -12.83 18.21
N PRO A 388 1.82 -11.76 18.95
CA PRO A 388 2.75 -10.66 19.17
C PRO A 388 4.13 -11.15 19.62
N THR A 389 5.15 -10.90 18.81
CA THR A 389 6.50 -11.45 19.02
C THR A 389 7.53 -10.34 19.13
N ILE A 390 8.36 -10.39 20.17
CA ILE A 390 9.43 -9.41 20.42
C ILE A 390 10.76 -10.14 20.35
N LEU A 391 11.70 -9.57 19.59
CA LEU A 391 13.07 -10.09 19.47
C LEU A 391 14.05 -9.04 19.99
N LEU A 392 15.06 -9.45 20.74
CA LEU A 392 16.10 -8.54 21.25
C LEU A 392 17.45 -8.86 20.61
N ASP A 393 18.13 -7.82 20.12
CA ASP A 393 19.49 -7.91 19.58
C ASP A 393 19.63 -8.95 18.45
N VAL A 394 18.70 -8.92 17.49
CA VAL A 394 18.83 -9.65 16.22
C VAL A 394 20.03 -9.12 15.42
N PRO A 395 20.81 -9.97 14.74
CA PRO A 395 21.93 -9.50 13.93
C PRO A 395 21.49 -8.57 12.78
N ASP A 396 22.26 -7.51 12.52
CA ASP A 396 21.95 -6.55 11.45
C ASP A 396 21.96 -7.20 10.05
N ASP A 397 22.66 -8.33 9.87
CA ASP A 397 22.73 -9.09 8.62
C ASP A 397 21.61 -10.15 8.46
N SER A 398 20.75 -10.32 9.46
CA SER A 398 19.62 -11.26 9.42
C SER A 398 18.53 -10.82 8.43
N THR A 399 17.74 -11.77 7.95
CA THR A 399 16.69 -11.49 6.97
C THR A 399 15.62 -10.55 7.54
N ILE A 400 15.27 -10.73 8.82
CA ILE A 400 14.28 -9.89 9.52
C ILE A 400 14.69 -8.41 9.60
N MET A 401 15.98 -8.09 9.44
CA MET A 401 16.49 -6.71 9.37
C MET A 401 16.71 -6.19 7.95
N LYS A 402 16.66 -7.04 6.92
CA LYS A 402 16.91 -6.67 5.51
C LYS A 402 15.64 -6.42 4.69
N GLU A 403 14.51 -7.01 5.09
CA GLU A 403 13.23 -6.78 4.44
C GLU A 403 12.21 -6.13 5.38
N GLU A 404 11.19 -5.49 4.81
CA GLU A 404 10.02 -5.03 5.55
C GLU A 404 9.31 -6.25 6.18
N ILE A 405 9.10 -6.19 7.49
CA ILE A 405 8.54 -7.32 8.24
C ILE A 405 7.08 -7.50 7.87
N PHE A 406 6.29 -6.42 7.85
CA PHE A 406 4.86 -6.45 7.48
C PHE A 406 4.07 -7.58 8.18
N GLY A 407 4.26 -7.68 9.50
CA GLY A 407 3.68 -8.70 10.36
C GLY A 407 4.05 -8.49 11.83
N PRO A 408 3.66 -9.40 12.73
CA PRO A 408 3.65 -9.16 14.17
C PRO A 408 4.97 -9.41 14.90
N LEU A 409 6.09 -9.28 14.17
CA LEU A 409 7.44 -9.48 14.71
C LEU A 409 8.08 -8.12 14.95
N LEU A 410 8.54 -7.84 16.17
CA LEU A 410 9.13 -6.57 16.55
C LEU A 410 10.57 -6.76 17.05
N PRO A 411 11.58 -6.59 16.19
CA PRO A 411 12.96 -6.50 16.61
C PRO A 411 13.22 -5.23 17.42
N ILE A 412 13.94 -5.38 18.52
CA ILE A 412 14.49 -4.30 19.33
C ILE A 412 16.01 -4.35 19.17
N VAL A 413 16.54 -3.30 18.56
CA VAL A 413 17.96 -3.14 18.29
C VAL A 413 18.54 -2.15 19.28
N THR A 414 19.62 -2.55 19.96
CA THR A 414 20.26 -1.69 20.94
C THR A 414 21.38 -0.82 20.34
N VAL A 415 21.53 0.39 20.88
CA VAL A 415 22.63 1.32 20.61
C VAL A 415 23.26 1.79 21.92
N SER A 416 24.49 2.31 21.86
CA SER A 416 25.18 2.84 23.03
C SER A 416 24.54 4.13 23.57
N ILE A 417 24.18 5.04 22.66
CA ILE A 417 23.50 6.31 22.96
C ILE A 417 22.42 6.55 21.91
N VAL A 418 21.30 7.15 22.28
CA VAL A 418 20.18 7.38 21.35
C VAL A 418 20.60 8.21 20.15
N SER A 419 21.51 9.18 20.33
CA SER A 419 22.00 10.00 19.23
C SER A 419 22.73 9.21 18.15
N SER A 420 23.24 8.00 18.42
CA SER A 420 23.86 7.14 17.38
C SER A 420 22.84 6.36 16.55
N ALA A 421 21.54 6.43 16.86
CA ALA A 421 20.48 5.81 16.09
C ALA A 421 20.51 6.22 14.61
N HIS A 422 20.92 7.46 14.30
CA HIS A 422 21.01 7.95 12.92
C HIS A 422 21.93 7.10 12.02
N PHE A 423 22.96 6.45 12.57
CA PHE A 423 23.81 5.53 11.80
C PHE A 423 23.05 4.29 11.36
N LYS A 424 22.23 3.71 12.23
CA LYS A 424 21.38 2.56 11.89
C LYS A 424 20.25 2.96 10.93
N LEU A 425 19.67 4.14 11.09
CA LEU A 425 18.63 4.65 10.19
C LEU A 425 19.13 4.82 8.74
N LYS A 426 20.36 5.31 8.55
CA LYS A 426 20.96 5.46 7.23
C LYS A 426 21.42 4.15 6.59
N ALA A 427 21.70 3.13 7.39
CA ALA A 427 22.18 1.83 6.91
C ALA A 427 21.04 0.90 6.45
N CYS A 428 19.79 1.17 6.82
CA CYS A 428 18.63 0.33 6.50
C CYS A 428 18.00 0.60 5.11
N PHE A 429 18.68 1.34 4.22
CA PHE A 429 18.20 1.68 2.87
C PHE A 429 19.27 1.54 1.80
#